data_AF-A6U963-F1
#
_entry.id   AF-A6U963-F1
#
_cell.length_a   1.000
_cell.length_b   1.000
_cell.length_c   1.000
_cell.angle_alpha   90.00
_cell.angle_beta   90.00
_cell.angle_gamma   90.00
#
_symmetry.space_group_name_H-M   'P 1'
#
loop_
_entity.id
_entity.type
_entity.pdbx_description
1 polymer ?
#
loop_
_entity_poly.entity_id
_entity_poly.type
_entity_poly.pdbx_seq_one_letter_code
_entity_poly.pdbx_strand_id
1 'polypeptide(L)'
;MSRRLRSAEESARRESALANSAMYTLAADSTAPRDPRRRGDHYRSHLTEAHRIIEVLQIRVKELEAERDKVKQAAEYSLSLCVTRREAEQERLAAFRLARGKASLLAEWPRGIPTMLSDEIDKIPDPKPRWSK
;
A
#
# COMPACT_ATOMS: atom_id res chain seq x y z
N MET A 1 -25.93 -10.36 -29.62
CA MET A 1 -26.58 -9.07 -29.30
C MET A 1 -27.13 -9.10 -27.88
N SER A 2 -26.51 -8.40 -26.92
CA SER A 2 -27.22 -7.85 -25.75
C SER A 2 -26.36 -6.80 -25.02
N ARG A 3 -26.53 -5.52 -25.39
CA ARG A 3 -26.01 -4.35 -24.65
C ARG A 3 -26.99 -3.98 -23.52
N ARG A 4 -27.14 -4.79 -22.46
CA ARG A 4 -28.25 -4.55 -21.51
C ARG A 4 -27.96 -4.62 -20.02
N LEU A 5 -26.71 -4.52 -19.56
CA LEU A 5 -26.44 -4.20 -18.15
C LEU A 5 -25.30 -3.18 -18.07
N ARG A 6 -25.63 -1.90 -18.26
CA ARG A 6 -24.80 -0.80 -17.73
C ARG A 6 -24.96 -0.88 -16.21
N SER A 7 -23.84 -0.98 -15.48
CA SER A 7 -23.87 -1.00 -14.02
C SER A 7 -24.52 0.30 -13.50
N ALA A 8 -25.24 0.25 -12.37
CA ALA A 8 -25.83 1.44 -11.76
C ALA A 8 -24.77 2.54 -11.52
N GLU A 9 -23.53 2.14 -11.22
CA GLU A 9 -22.39 3.04 -11.07
C GLU A 9 -21.98 3.71 -12.40
N GLU A 10 -22.00 2.98 -13.50
CA GLU A 10 -21.71 3.54 -14.83
C GLU A 10 -22.78 4.56 -15.25
N SER A 11 -24.04 4.30 -14.91
CA SER A 11 -25.13 5.26 -15.13
C SER A 11 -24.96 6.51 -14.27
N ALA A 12 -24.67 6.35 -12.98
CA ALA A 12 -24.45 7.47 -12.05
C ALA A 12 -23.25 8.34 -12.45
N ARG A 13 -22.15 7.73 -12.91
CA ARG A 13 -20.99 8.46 -13.45
C ARG A 13 -21.35 9.25 -14.70
N ARG A 14 -22.14 8.67 -15.61
CA ARG A 14 -22.60 9.35 -16.82
C ARG A 14 -23.51 10.54 -16.49
N GLU A 15 -24.47 10.37 -15.59
CA GLU A 15 -25.35 11.44 -15.14
C GLU A 15 -24.58 12.57 -14.48
N SER A 16 -23.63 12.24 -13.60
CA SER A 16 -22.75 13.22 -12.97
C SER A 16 -21.89 13.99 -13.98
N ALA A 17 -21.36 13.29 -14.99
CA ALA A 17 -20.60 13.94 -16.05
C ALA A 17 -21.45 14.92 -16.89
N LEU A 18 -22.69 14.54 -17.20
CA LEU A 18 -23.65 15.40 -17.89
C LEU A 18 -24.06 16.62 -17.05
N ALA A 19 -24.27 16.42 -15.74
CA ALA A 19 -24.56 17.51 -14.82
C ALA A 19 -23.38 18.48 -14.73
N ASN A 20 -22.16 17.97 -14.60
CA ASN A 20 -20.95 18.79 -14.57
C ASN A 20 -20.75 19.57 -15.86
N SER A 21 -20.94 18.94 -17.03
CA SER A 21 -20.82 19.64 -18.32
C SER A 21 -21.86 20.76 -18.46
N ALA A 22 -23.09 20.52 -18.01
CA ALA A 22 -24.14 21.54 -18.01
C ALA A 22 -23.79 22.71 -17.06
N MET A 23 -23.26 22.42 -15.87
CA MET A 23 -22.82 23.44 -14.93
C MET A 23 -21.66 24.29 -15.47
N TYR A 24 -20.65 23.68 -16.08
CA TYR A 24 -19.53 24.43 -16.67
C TYR A 24 -19.98 25.32 -17.82
N THR A 25 -20.90 24.83 -18.64
CA THR A 25 -21.47 25.62 -19.74
C THR A 25 -22.25 26.81 -19.20
N LEU A 26 -23.11 26.60 -18.18
CA LEU A 26 -23.85 27.67 -17.53
C LEU A 26 -22.92 28.73 -16.91
N ALA A 27 -21.81 28.30 -16.30
CA ALA A 27 -20.81 29.21 -15.74
C ALA A 27 -20.06 30.02 -16.82
N ALA A 28 -19.74 29.40 -17.96
CA ALA A 28 -19.15 30.10 -19.09
C ALA A 28 -20.14 31.11 -19.72
N ASP A 29 -21.42 30.76 -19.78
CA ASP A 29 -22.48 31.61 -20.33
C ASP A 29 -22.82 32.79 -19.42
N SER A 30 -22.76 32.61 -18.10
CA SER A 30 -23.03 33.68 -17.13
C SER A 30 -22.00 34.80 -17.16
N THR A 31 -20.80 34.52 -17.68
CA THR A 31 -19.70 35.48 -17.85
C THR A 31 -19.53 35.94 -19.30
N ALA A 32 -20.40 35.48 -20.23
CA ALA A 32 -20.27 35.79 -21.64
C ALA A 32 -20.60 37.27 -21.94
N PRO A 33 -19.84 37.92 -22.86
CA PRO A 33 -20.14 39.28 -23.30
C PRO A 33 -21.54 39.42 -23.92
N ARG A 34 -22.19 40.56 -23.65
CA ARG A 34 -23.48 40.90 -24.28
C ARG A 34 -23.39 41.04 -25.80
N ASP A 35 -22.26 41.58 -26.29
CA ASP A 35 -21.98 41.71 -27.73
C ASP A 35 -21.74 40.32 -28.36
N PRO A 36 -22.60 39.88 -29.31
CA PRO A 36 -22.47 38.58 -29.96
C PRO A 36 -21.14 38.38 -30.68
N ARG A 37 -20.52 39.45 -31.20
CA ARG A 37 -19.25 39.36 -31.93
C ARG A 37 -18.08 38.98 -31.04
N ARG A 38 -18.15 39.31 -29.75
CA ARG A 38 -17.09 39.03 -28.75
C ARG A 38 -17.24 37.67 -28.07
N ARG A 39 -18.37 36.98 -28.24
CA ARG A 39 -18.61 35.67 -27.62
C ARG A 39 -17.70 34.58 -28.18
N GLY A 40 -17.36 34.65 -29.47
CA GLY A 40 -16.43 33.70 -30.08
C GLY A 40 -15.07 33.69 -29.39
N ASP A 41 -14.53 34.88 -29.09
CA ASP A 41 -13.23 35.02 -28.42
C ASP A 41 -13.29 34.63 -26.95
N HIS A 42 -14.42 34.91 -26.28
CA HIS A 42 -14.68 34.48 -24.90
C HIS A 42 -14.57 32.95 -24.74
N TYR A 43 -15.29 32.17 -25.54
CA TYR A 43 -15.25 30.71 -25.41
C TYR A 43 -13.90 30.12 -25.85
N ARG A 44 -13.22 30.72 -26.84
CA ARG A 44 -11.86 30.31 -27.21
C ARG A 44 -10.88 30.52 -26.05
N SER A 45 -10.98 31.65 -25.34
CA SER A 45 -10.15 31.93 -24.17
C SER A 45 -10.38 30.90 -23.06
N HIS A 46 -11.63 30.57 -22.76
CA HIS A 46 -11.96 29.52 -21.78
C HIS A 46 -11.42 28.14 -22.19
N LEU A 47 -11.50 27.79 -23.47
CA LEU A 47 -10.95 26.54 -23.98
C LEU A 47 -9.43 26.49 -23.83
N THR A 48 -8.73 27.57 -24.17
CA THR A 48 -7.27 27.65 -24.01
C THR A 48 -6.86 27.53 -22.54
N GLU A 49 -7.56 28.21 -21.64
CA GLU A 49 -7.28 28.12 -20.21
C GLU A 49 -7.56 26.71 -19.66
N ALA A 50 -8.65 26.07 -20.08
CA ALA A 50 -8.95 24.70 -19.71
C ALA A 50 -7.84 23.73 -20.16
N HIS A 51 -7.34 23.87 -21.39
CA HIS A 51 -6.21 23.05 -21.86
C HIS A 51 -4.95 23.26 -21.01
N ARG A 52 -4.63 24.51 -20.67
CA ARG A 52 -3.50 24.82 -19.80
C ARG A 52 -3.62 24.15 -18.43
N ILE A 53 -4.80 24.22 -17.82
CA ILE A 53 -5.07 23.56 -16.53
C ILE A 53 -4.93 22.04 -16.66
N ILE A 54 -5.46 21.46 -17.74
CA ILE A 54 -5.34 20.01 -18.00
C ILE A 54 -3.86 19.60 -18.10
N GLU A 55 -3.02 20.35 -18.82
CA GLU A 55 -1.59 20.07 -18.92
C GLU A 55 -0.90 20.10 -17.55
N VAL A 56 -1.18 21.13 -16.74
CA VAL A 56 -0.64 21.25 -15.37
C VAL A 56 -1.06 20.05 -14.51
N LEU A 57 -2.33 19.65 -14.58
CA LEU A 57 -2.84 18.50 -13.83
C LEU A 57 -2.22 17.18 -14.32
N GLN A 58 -2.02 17.01 -15.63
CA GLN A 58 -1.37 15.82 -16.18
C GLN A 58 0.08 15.70 -15.72
N ILE A 59 0.82 16.81 -15.66
CA ILE A 59 2.18 16.83 -15.10
C ILE A 59 2.13 16.43 -13.62
N ARG A 60 1.23 17.03 -12.84
CA ARG A 60 1.12 16.72 -11.41
C ARG A 60 0.75 15.27 -11.12
N VAL A 61 -0.14 14.68 -11.94
CA VAL A 61 -0.48 13.26 -11.85
C VAL A 61 0.76 12.39 -12.09
N LYS A 62 1.56 12.68 -13.12
CA LYS A 62 2.81 11.94 -13.40
C LYS A 62 3.81 12.05 -12.26
N GLU A 63 3.96 13.24 -11.65
CA GLU A 63 4.81 13.42 -10.48
C GLU A 63 4.35 12.57 -9.29
N LEU A 64 3.04 12.59 -9.00
CA LEU A 64 2.46 11.80 -7.91
C LEU A 64 2.59 10.28 -8.15
N GLU A 65 2.44 9.85 -9.39
CA GLU A 65 2.67 8.44 -9.77
C GLU A 65 4.13 8.04 -9.52
N ALA A 66 5.09 8.88 -9.93
CA ALA A 66 6.50 8.64 -9.70
C ALA A 66 6.86 8.63 -8.19
N GLU A 67 6.31 9.57 -7.41
CA GLU A 67 6.48 9.60 -5.94
C GLU A 67 5.93 8.32 -5.29
N ARG A 68 4.72 7.89 -5.70
CA ARG A 68 4.10 6.66 -5.20
C ARG A 68 4.95 5.43 -5.53
N ASP A 69 5.49 5.34 -6.73
CA ASP A 69 6.33 4.21 -7.13
C ASP A 69 7.65 4.18 -6.36
N LYS A 70 8.26 5.34 -6.12
CA LYS A 70 9.46 5.45 -5.27
C LYS A 70 9.20 4.99 -3.84
N VAL A 71 8.08 5.41 -3.25
CA VAL A 71 7.69 4.98 -1.89
C VAL A 71 7.44 3.48 -1.84
N LYS A 72 6.76 2.93 -2.86
CA LYS A 72 6.50 1.50 -2.95
C LYS A 72 7.80 0.69 -3.03
N GLN A 73 8.73 1.09 -3.89
CA GLN A 73 10.04 0.44 -3.99
C GLN A 73 10.83 0.52 -2.69
N ALA A 74 10.83 1.67 -2.01
CA ALA A 74 11.50 1.81 -0.72
C ALA A 74 10.89 0.91 0.37
N ALA A 75 9.55 0.77 0.39
CA ALA A 75 8.86 -0.13 1.30
C ALA A 75 9.17 -1.60 1.00
N GLU A 76 9.17 -2.01 -0.27
CA GLU A 76 9.53 -3.36 -0.71
C GLU A 76 10.97 -3.70 -0.33
N TYR A 77 11.91 -2.77 -0.54
CA TYR A 77 13.30 -2.94 -0.12
C TYR A 77 13.46 -3.02 1.41
N SER A 78 12.75 -2.17 2.15
CA SER A 78 12.79 -2.22 3.61
C SER A 78 12.24 -3.54 4.15
N LEU A 79 11.19 -4.06 3.52
CA LEU A 79 10.63 -5.38 3.83
C LEU A 79 11.59 -6.51 3.47
N SER A 80 12.32 -6.42 2.35
CA SER A 80 13.27 -7.47 1.97
C SER A 80 14.48 -7.58 2.90
N LEU A 81 14.85 -6.48 3.57
CA LEU A 81 15.89 -6.48 4.61
C LEU A 81 15.39 -7.02 5.96
N CYS A 82 14.07 -7.14 6.17
CA CYS A 82 13.51 -7.62 7.42
C CYS A 82 13.32 -9.13 7.40
N VAL A 83 13.76 -9.80 8.47
CA VAL A 83 13.39 -11.19 8.73
C VAL A 83 11.92 -11.23 9.13
N THR A 84 11.16 -12.19 8.59
CA THR A 84 9.75 -12.30 8.97
C THR A 84 9.62 -12.65 10.45
N ARG A 85 8.57 -12.17 11.13
CA ARG A 85 8.33 -12.51 12.55
C ARG A 85 8.33 -14.02 12.80
N ARG A 86 7.87 -14.79 11.81
CA ARG A 86 7.85 -16.26 11.86
C ARG A 86 9.27 -16.83 11.88
N GLU A 87 10.12 -16.43 10.94
CA GLU A 87 11.51 -16.90 10.88
C GLU A 87 12.29 -16.47 12.12
N ALA A 88 12.10 -15.23 12.58
CA ALA A 88 12.73 -14.74 13.80
C ALA A 88 12.30 -15.55 15.05
N GLU A 89 11.03 -15.94 15.14
CA GLU A 89 10.54 -16.80 16.23
C GLU A 89 11.07 -18.24 16.11
N GLN A 90 11.16 -18.78 14.90
CA GLN A 90 11.75 -20.10 14.65
C GLN A 90 13.22 -20.16 15.07
N GLU A 91 14.01 -19.17 14.68
CA GLU A 91 15.43 -19.09 15.06
C GLU A 91 15.61 -18.89 16.57
N ARG A 92 14.74 -18.11 17.21
CA ARG A 92 14.75 -17.96 18.68
C ARG A 92 14.51 -19.30 19.38
N LEU A 93 13.54 -20.08 18.93
CA LEU A 93 13.24 -21.41 19.49
C LEU A 93 14.38 -22.40 19.20
N ALA A 94 14.95 -22.37 18.00
CA ALA A 94 16.08 -23.21 17.63
C ALA A 94 17.32 -22.91 18.51
N ALA A 95 17.63 -21.63 18.72
CA ALA A 95 18.73 -21.21 19.60
C ALA A 95 18.52 -21.68 21.04
N PHE A 96 17.28 -21.57 21.56
CA PHE A 96 16.96 -22.07 22.90
C PHE A 96 17.16 -23.59 23.01
N ARG A 97 16.65 -24.36 22.05
CA ARG A 97 16.81 -25.83 22.03
C ARG A 97 18.27 -26.25 21.93
N LEU A 98 19.06 -25.56 21.11
CA LEU A 98 20.50 -25.77 21.01
C LEU A 98 21.21 -25.48 22.35
N ALA A 99 20.86 -24.39 23.00
CA ALA A 99 21.41 -24.04 24.31
C ALA A 99 21.03 -25.06 25.38
N ARG A 100 19.76 -25.51 25.41
CA ARG A 100 19.27 -26.56 26.32
C ARG A 100 20.04 -27.86 26.13
N GLY A 101 20.17 -28.33 24.88
CA GLY A 101 20.93 -29.55 24.58
C GLY A 101 22.41 -29.46 24.97
N LYS A 102 23.06 -28.31 24.71
CA LYS A 102 24.45 -28.09 25.16
C LYS A 102 24.58 -28.04 26.68
N ALA A 103 23.60 -27.46 27.38
CA ALA A 103 23.59 -27.43 28.83
C ALA A 103 23.37 -28.83 29.44
N SER A 104 22.49 -29.65 28.85
CA SER A 104 22.28 -31.04 29.26
C SER A 104 23.58 -31.83 29.13
N LEU A 105 24.24 -31.77 27.96
CA LEU A 105 25.54 -32.43 27.71
C LEU A 105 26.65 -31.96 28.68
N LEU A 106 26.64 -30.70 29.12
CA LEU A 106 27.61 -30.20 30.09
C LEU A 106 27.33 -30.68 31.52
N ALA A 107 26.08 -31.04 31.84
CA ALA A 107 25.68 -31.56 33.13
C ALA A 107 25.86 -33.09 33.27
N GLU A 108 26.20 -33.78 32.18
CA GLU A 108 26.54 -35.20 32.19
C GLU A 108 27.87 -35.45 32.91
N TRP A 109 27.89 -36.44 33.82
CA TRP A 109 29.09 -36.83 34.54
C TRP A 109 29.09 -38.31 34.93
N PRO A 110 30.15 -39.07 34.59
CA PRO A 110 31.19 -38.81 33.58
C PRO A 110 30.59 -38.43 32.20
N ARG A 111 31.38 -37.80 31.32
CA ARG A 111 30.88 -37.35 29.99
C ARG A 111 30.17 -38.48 29.24
N GLY A 112 28.98 -38.22 28.72
CA GLY A 112 28.15 -39.21 28.04
C GLY A 112 27.21 -40.00 28.96
N ILE A 113 27.22 -39.73 30.27
CA ILE A 113 26.34 -40.38 31.25
C ILE A 113 25.36 -39.34 31.80
N PRO A 114 24.05 -39.47 31.50
CA PRO A 114 23.01 -38.60 32.04
C PRO A 114 23.02 -38.59 33.57
N THR A 115 22.88 -37.39 34.13
CA THR A 115 22.68 -37.16 35.56
C THR A 115 21.25 -36.68 35.80
N MET A 116 20.82 -36.67 37.07
CA MET A 116 19.54 -36.07 37.43
C MET A 116 19.42 -34.62 36.94
N LEU A 117 20.53 -33.87 36.93
CA LEU A 117 20.58 -32.50 36.45
C LEU A 117 20.44 -32.39 34.93
N SER A 118 21.09 -33.26 34.15
CA SER A 118 20.92 -33.26 32.69
C SER A 118 19.49 -33.59 32.29
N ASP A 119 18.87 -34.55 32.98
CA ASP A 119 17.46 -34.94 32.77
C ASP A 119 16.49 -33.80 33.10
N GLU A 120 16.76 -33.02 34.14
CA GLU A 120 15.97 -31.85 34.49
C GLU A 120 16.12 -30.73 33.45
N ILE A 121 17.33 -30.52 32.91
CA ILE A 121 17.59 -29.53 31.86
C ILE A 121 16.82 -29.88 30.59
N ASP A 122 16.79 -31.15 30.18
CA ASP A 122 16.07 -31.57 28.97
C ASP A 122 14.55 -31.42 29.08
N LYS A 123 14.01 -31.44 30.30
CA LYS A 123 12.59 -31.23 30.59
C LYS A 123 12.18 -29.75 30.63
N ILE A 124 13.12 -28.81 30.53
CA ILE A 124 12.80 -27.37 30.52
C ILE A 124 11.91 -27.08 29.29
N PRO A 125 10.70 -26.54 29.47
CA PRO A 125 9.80 -26.27 28.37
C PRO A 125 10.33 -25.17 27.46
N ASP A 126 9.93 -25.22 26.19
CA ASP A 126 10.27 -24.17 25.24
C ASP A 126 9.67 -22.81 25.70
N PRO A 127 10.39 -21.69 25.49
CA PRO A 127 9.91 -20.39 25.90
C PRO A 127 8.64 -20.02 25.12
N LYS A 128 7.72 -19.31 25.79
CA LYS A 128 6.49 -18.82 25.14
C LYS A 128 6.85 -17.99 23.89
N PRO A 129 6.03 -18.06 22.82
CA PRO A 129 6.23 -17.24 21.64
C PRO A 129 6.26 -15.76 22.03
N ARG A 130 7.22 -15.00 21.49
CA ARG A 130 7.34 -13.58 21.79
C ARG A 130 6.42 -12.75 20.89
N TRP A 131 6.25 -13.17 19.64
CA TRP A 131 5.53 -12.40 18.62
C TRP A 131 4.21 -13.02 18.16
N SER A 132 3.60 -13.90 18.97
CA SER A 132 2.31 -14.50 18.66
C SER A 132 1.13 -13.53 18.90
N LYS A 133 0.80 -12.75 17.88
CA LYS A 133 -0.53 -12.22 17.61
C LYS A 133 -0.71 -12.11 16.10
#